data_AF-A0A7J5Y4X5-F1
#
_entry.id   AF-A0A7J5Y4X5-F1
#
_cell.length_a   1.000
_cell.length_b   1.000
_cell.length_c   1.000
_cell.angle_alpha   90.00
_cell.angle_beta   90.00
_cell.angle_gamma   90.00
#
_symmetry.space_group_name_H-M   'P 1'
#
loop_
_entity.id
_entity.type
_entity.pdbx_description
1 polymer ?
#
loop_
_entity_poly.entity_id
_entity_poly.type
_entity_poly.pdbx_seq_one_letter_code
_entity_poly.pdbx_strand_id
1 'polypeptide(L)'
;MTEEELYTVYKGVYVVSSVHTPESLKYFEEFVFRPDDIITVTYPRYNLDEGIVPLIMSGGDPAPVDTIVNWNRVPWLEVHQTASLKLEQRPSPRLLTTHFQYNMMPPSFFEVKPKVNLSTKADQIHVINASQTVRVKERV
;
A
#
# COMPACT_ATOMS: atom_id res chain seq x y z
N MET A 1 6.40 -27.97 5.04
CA MET A 1 5.64 -26.72 5.24
C MET A 1 4.18 -27.07 5.24
N THR A 2 3.54 -27.01 6.39
CA THR A 2 2.08 -27.11 6.53
C THR A 2 1.45 -25.74 6.25
N GLU A 3 0.15 -25.71 5.98
CA GLU A 3 -0.59 -24.45 5.73
C GLU A 3 -0.52 -23.50 6.94
N GLU A 4 -0.52 -24.06 8.15
CA GLU A 4 -0.37 -23.33 9.42
C GLU A 4 1.00 -22.68 9.59
N GLU A 5 2.04 -23.21 8.94
CA GLU A 5 3.38 -22.60 8.91
C GLU A 5 3.47 -21.48 7.87
N LEU A 6 2.59 -21.49 6.86
CA LEU A 6 2.61 -20.55 5.72
C LEU A 6 1.74 -19.32 5.95
N TYR A 7 0.63 -19.46 6.68
CA TYR A 7 -0.35 -18.39 6.84
C TYR A 7 -0.66 -18.11 8.32
N THR A 8 -0.93 -16.84 8.59
CA THR A 8 -1.45 -16.37 9.87
C THR A 8 -2.73 -15.56 9.63
N VAL A 9 -3.62 -15.52 10.61
CA VAL A 9 -4.88 -14.78 10.53
C VAL A 9 -4.70 -13.40 11.16
N TYR A 10 -4.91 -12.35 10.36
CA TYR A 10 -4.87 -10.96 10.81
C TYR A 10 -6.17 -10.26 10.43
N LYS A 11 -6.87 -9.71 11.43
CA LYS A 11 -8.20 -9.06 11.27
C LYS A 11 -9.20 -9.89 10.45
N GLY A 12 -9.15 -11.22 10.60
CA GLY A 12 -10.05 -12.15 9.89
C GLY A 12 -9.62 -12.51 8.47
N VAL A 13 -8.44 -12.08 8.01
CA VAL A 13 -7.88 -12.39 6.68
C VAL A 13 -6.59 -13.21 6.83
N TYR A 14 -6.40 -14.20 5.95
CA TYR A 14 -5.15 -14.95 5.86
C TYR A 14 -4.05 -14.12 5.20
N VAL A 15 -2.92 -13.98 5.88
CA VAL A 15 -1.72 -13.29 5.39
C VAL A 15 -0.52 -14.24 5.45
N VAL A 16 0.45 -14.04 4.55
CA VAL A 16 1.63 -14.91 4.45
C VAL A 16 2.58 -14.64 5.61
N SER A 17 2.83 -15.64 6.46
CA SER A 17 3.60 -15.53 7.71
C SER A 17 5.07 -15.15 7.50
N SER A 18 5.67 -15.54 6.36
CA SER A 18 7.05 -15.18 6.03
C SER A 18 7.24 -13.72 5.63
N VAL A 19 6.15 -13.03 5.26
CA VAL A 19 6.16 -11.65 4.77
C VAL A 19 5.59 -10.70 5.82
N HIS A 20 4.55 -11.14 6.54
CA HIS A 20 3.85 -10.38 7.56
C HIS A 20 4.21 -10.92 8.93
N THR A 21 5.11 -10.24 9.62
CA THR A 21 5.47 -10.59 11.00
C THR A 21 4.59 -9.81 11.98
N PRO A 22 4.45 -10.25 13.24
CA PRO A 22 3.70 -9.49 14.24
C PRO A 22 4.19 -8.04 14.36
N GLU A 23 5.49 -7.81 14.21
CA GLU A 23 6.11 -6.48 14.26
C GLU A 23 5.72 -5.63 13.04
N SER A 24 5.66 -6.23 11.84
CA SER A 24 5.28 -5.50 10.62
C SER A 24 3.80 -5.13 10.63
N LEU A 25 2.94 -6.02 11.14
CA LEU A 25 1.52 -5.74 11.33
C LEU A 25 1.30 -4.66 12.39
N LYS A 26 2.05 -4.70 13.49
CA LYS A 26 2.02 -3.63 14.50
C LYS A 26 2.49 -2.29 13.92
N TYR A 27 3.57 -2.29 13.15
CA TYR A 27 4.04 -1.10 12.44
C TYR A 27 2.96 -0.52 11.53
N PHE A 28 2.24 -1.36 10.79
CA PHE A 28 1.11 -0.94 9.96
C PHE A 28 -0.02 -0.30 10.80
N GLU A 29 -0.36 -0.86 11.96
CA GLU A 29 -1.43 -0.34 12.82
C GLU A 29 -1.08 1.01 13.47
N GLU A 30 0.18 1.20 13.82
CA GLU A 30 0.69 2.42 14.46
C GLU A 30 1.13 3.49 13.44
N PHE A 31 1.09 3.18 12.13
CA PHE A 31 1.55 4.09 11.10
C PHE A 31 0.71 5.37 11.04
N VAL A 32 1.40 6.52 11.05
CA VAL A 32 0.77 7.85 10.97
C VAL A 32 0.83 8.36 9.53
N PHE A 33 -0.35 8.54 8.93
CA PHE A 33 -0.51 9.10 7.60
C PHE A 33 -0.38 10.63 7.61
N ARG A 34 0.04 11.19 6.48
CA ARG A 34 0.10 12.62 6.20
C ARG A 34 -0.89 12.98 5.09
N PRO A 35 -1.40 14.23 5.06
CA PRO A 35 -2.39 14.65 4.07
C PRO A 35 -1.91 14.53 2.62
N ASP A 36 -0.60 14.55 2.41
CA ASP A 36 0.06 14.48 1.12
C ASP A 36 0.52 13.06 0.74
N ASP A 37 0.29 12.06 1.60
CA ASP A 37 0.58 10.68 1.27
C ASP A 37 -0.31 10.20 0.11
N ILE A 38 0.28 9.36 -0.74
CA ILE A 38 -0.39 8.71 -1.85
C ILE A 38 -0.29 7.21 -1.62
N ILE A 39 -1.43 6.58 -1.41
CA ILE A 39 -1.53 5.15 -1.12
C ILE A 39 -2.09 4.43 -2.34
N THR A 40 -1.41 3.39 -2.77
CA THR A 40 -1.92 2.48 -3.79
C THR A 40 -2.46 1.23 -3.12
N VAL A 41 -3.74 0.94 -3.32
CA VAL A 41 -4.41 -0.22 -2.73
C VAL A 41 -4.69 -1.24 -3.83
N THR A 42 -4.18 -2.45 -3.69
CA THR A 42 -4.32 -3.52 -4.70
C THR A 42 -4.62 -4.88 -4.15
N TYR A 43 -5.29 -5.71 -4.94
CA TYR A 43 -5.49 -7.11 -4.58
C TYR A 43 -4.25 -7.94 -4.98
N PRO A 44 -3.74 -8.82 -4.09
CA PRO A 44 -2.57 -9.66 -4.35
C PRO A 44 -2.88 -10.70 -5.43
N ARG A 45 -2.70 -10.29 -6.68
CA ARG A 45 -2.72 -11.12 -7.89
C ARG A 45 -1.99 -10.44 -9.04
N TYR A 46 -1.86 -9.12 -8.97
CA TYR A 46 -1.17 -8.31 -9.96
C TYR A 46 0.08 -7.70 -9.35
N ASN A 47 1.21 -7.95 -10.00
CA ASN A 47 2.32 -7.02 -9.96
C ASN A 47 1.76 -5.72 -10.53
N LEU A 48 1.59 -4.71 -9.69
CA LEU A 48 1.36 -3.38 -10.22
C LEU A 48 2.52 -3.07 -11.16
N ASP A 49 2.24 -2.48 -12.32
CA ASP A 49 3.22 -1.67 -13.01
C ASP A 49 3.44 -0.40 -12.17
N GLU A 50 4.10 -0.56 -11.02
CA GLU A 50 4.42 0.49 -10.04
C GLU A 50 5.40 1.53 -10.63
N GLY A 51 5.64 1.52 -11.93
CA GLY A 51 6.44 2.52 -12.64
C GLY A 51 5.70 3.84 -12.84
N ILE A 52 4.38 3.85 -13.10
CA ILE A 52 3.70 5.07 -13.55
C ILE A 52 3.65 6.15 -12.46
N VAL A 53 3.23 5.80 -11.23
CA VAL A 53 3.10 6.80 -10.15
C VAL A 53 4.46 7.39 -9.76
N PRO A 54 5.52 6.59 -9.56
CA PRO A 54 6.86 7.14 -9.31
C PRO A 54 7.43 7.94 -10.49
N LEU A 55 7.15 7.55 -11.74
CA LEU A 55 7.57 8.33 -12.92
C LEU A 55 6.89 9.70 -12.98
N ILE A 56 5.59 9.77 -12.67
CA ILE A 56 4.89 11.06 -12.58
C ILE A 56 5.51 11.92 -11.48
N MET A 57 5.84 11.32 -10.34
CA MET A 57 6.46 12.00 -9.21
C MET A 57 7.90 12.46 -9.48
N SER A 58 8.65 11.74 -10.30
CA SER A 58 10.00 12.12 -10.73
C SER A 58 10.00 13.12 -11.90
N GLY A 59 8.83 13.61 -12.32
CA GLY A 59 8.72 14.51 -13.48
C GLY A 59 9.04 13.83 -14.82
N GLY A 60 8.93 12.51 -14.88
CA GLY A 60 9.25 11.69 -16.05
C GLY A 60 10.69 11.18 -16.09
N ASP A 61 11.51 11.43 -15.06
CA ASP A 61 12.87 10.90 -14.97
C ASP A 61 12.83 9.38 -14.64
N PRO A 62 13.34 8.50 -15.52
CA PRO A 62 13.39 7.06 -15.26
C PRO A 62 14.50 6.66 -14.28
N ALA A 63 15.48 7.52 -13.99
CA ALA A 63 16.63 7.12 -13.17
C ALA A 63 16.26 6.50 -11.81
N PRO A 64 15.26 7.00 -11.05
CA PRO A 64 14.83 6.35 -9.81
C PRO A 64 14.14 5.00 -10.02
N VAL A 65 13.56 4.76 -11.19
CA VAL A 65 12.95 3.46 -11.57
C VAL A 65 14.01 2.42 -11.84
N ASP A 66 15.11 2.83 -12.46
CA ASP A 66 16.19 1.93 -12.86
C ASP A 66 17.19 1.66 -11.73
N THR A 67 17.31 2.59 -10.77
CA THR A 67 18.33 2.53 -9.70
C THR A 67 17.81 2.06 -8.35
N ILE A 68 16.52 2.24 -8.06
CA ILE A 68 15.92 1.91 -6.76
C ILE A 68 14.97 0.74 -6.92
N VAL A 69 15.23 -0.35 -6.18
CA VAL A 69 14.31 -1.50 -6.14
C VAL A 69 12.92 -1.06 -5.70
N ASN A 70 11.91 -1.62 -6.35
CA ASN A 70 10.54 -1.15 -6.26
C ASN A 70 10.00 -1.09 -4.80
N TRP A 71 10.26 -2.13 -4.01
CA TRP A 71 9.92 -2.23 -2.58
C TRP A 71 10.53 -1.11 -1.72
N ASN A 72 11.65 -0.50 -2.14
CA ASN A 72 12.23 0.66 -1.46
C ASN A 72 11.59 1.97 -1.92
N ARG A 73 11.12 2.02 -3.17
CA ARG A 73 10.53 3.23 -3.78
C ARG A 73 9.07 3.41 -3.36
N VAL A 74 8.26 2.36 -3.49
CA VAL A 74 6.84 2.32 -3.10
C VAL A 74 6.62 1.12 -2.19
N PRO A 75 7.00 1.22 -0.90
CA PRO A 75 6.95 0.10 0.01
C PRO A 75 5.51 -0.33 0.34
N TRP A 76 5.34 -1.64 0.50
CA TRP A 76 4.14 -2.23 1.11
C TRP A 76 4.17 -2.06 2.62
N LEU A 77 3.24 -1.29 3.18
CA LEU A 77 3.25 -0.93 4.60
C LEU A 77 3.23 -2.14 5.54
N GLU A 78 2.50 -3.19 5.17
CA GLU A 78 2.30 -4.38 5.99
C GLU A 78 3.47 -5.39 5.98
N VAL A 79 4.48 -5.16 5.14
CA VAL A 79 5.60 -6.10 4.93
C VAL A 79 6.76 -5.80 5.88
N HIS A 80 7.38 -6.83 6.45
CA HIS A 80 8.45 -6.71 7.45
C HIS A 80 9.67 -5.87 7.03
N GLN A 81 10.01 -5.84 5.73
CA GLN A 81 11.12 -5.02 5.25
C GLN A 81 10.84 -3.52 5.40
N THR A 82 9.58 -3.10 5.38
CA THR A 82 9.18 -1.70 5.35
C THR A 82 9.53 -0.94 6.63
N ALA A 83 9.46 -1.60 7.79
CA ALA A 83 9.87 -1.01 9.05
C ALA A 83 11.34 -0.52 9.05
N SER A 84 12.21 -1.14 8.23
CA SER A 84 13.61 -0.73 8.08
C SER A 84 13.82 0.50 7.20
N LEU A 85 12.81 0.92 6.43
CA LEU A 85 12.92 1.99 5.43
C LEU A 85 12.74 3.40 5.99
N LYS A 86 12.46 3.54 7.28
CA LYS A 86 12.32 4.83 8.00
C LYS A 86 11.39 5.80 7.25
N LEU A 87 10.18 5.36 6.92
CA LEU A 87 9.22 6.12 6.11
C LEU A 87 8.83 7.47 6.73
N GLU A 88 8.98 7.60 8.04
CA GLU A 88 8.74 8.80 8.83
C GLU A 88 9.79 9.88 8.53
N GLN A 89 10.99 9.48 8.12
CA GLN A 89 12.09 10.38 7.77
C GLN A 89 12.05 10.81 6.30
N ARG A 90 11.17 10.20 5.48
CA ARG A 90 11.03 10.56 4.07
C ARG A 90 10.34 11.92 3.93
N PRO A 91 10.80 12.77 2.99
CA PRO A 91 10.07 13.97 2.62
C PRO A 91 8.72 13.57 2.00
N SER A 92 7.71 14.41 2.23
CA SER A 92 6.45 14.27 1.53
C SER A 92 6.52 14.78 0.09
N PRO A 93 5.66 14.29 -0.82
CA PRO A 93 4.65 13.25 -0.62
C PRO A 93 5.27 11.85 -0.57
N ARG A 94 4.78 10.98 0.34
CA ARG A 94 5.24 9.60 0.45
C ARG A 94 4.37 8.70 -0.42
N LEU A 95 5.00 7.87 -1.24
CA LEU A 95 4.34 6.84 -2.04
C LEU A 95 4.33 5.53 -1.25
N LEU A 96 3.14 4.97 -1.03
CA LEU A 96 2.92 3.79 -0.19
C LEU A 96 2.02 2.80 -0.93
N THR A 97 2.19 1.50 -0.68
CA THR A 97 1.31 0.45 -1.20
C THR A 97 0.73 -0.36 -0.04
N THR A 98 -0.48 -0.89 -0.21
CA THR A 98 -1.02 -1.91 0.70
C THR A 98 -1.99 -2.86 -0.01
N HIS A 99 -2.01 -4.11 0.42
CA HIS A 99 -3.02 -5.10 0.05
C HIS A 99 -4.22 -5.12 1.01
N PHE A 100 -4.17 -4.35 2.10
CA PHE A 100 -5.22 -4.33 3.09
C PHE A 100 -6.45 -3.54 2.63
N GLN A 101 -7.61 -4.04 3.05
CA GLN A 101 -8.90 -3.47 2.72
C GLN A 101 -9.18 -2.23 3.56
N TYR A 102 -10.14 -1.41 3.11
CA TYR A 102 -10.51 -0.17 3.79
C TYR A 102 -10.80 -0.34 5.29
N ASN A 103 -11.48 -1.42 5.68
CA ASN A 103 -11.80 -1.75 7.08
C ASN A 103 -10.60 -2.17 7.94
N MET A 104 -9.45 -2.46 7.32
CA MET A 104 -8.22 -2.87 7.99
C MET A 104 -7.26 -1.71 8.23
N MET A 105 -7.49 -0.56 7.57
CA MET A 105 -6.64 0.63 7.65
C MET A 105 -6.53 1.17 9.10
N PRO A 106 -5.40 1.78 9.47
CA PRO A 106 -5.22 2.29 10.82
C PRO A 106 -6.05 3.57 11.04
N PRO A 107 -6.35 3.93 12.30
CA PRO A 107 -7.15 5.11 12.65
C PRO A 107 -6.71 6.40 11.94
N SER A 108 -5.39 6.63 11.86
CA SER A 108 -4.80 7.82 11.22
C SER A 108 -5.23 7.99 9.76
N PHE A 109 -5.48 6.90 9.04
CA PHE A 109 -5.96 6.96 7.66
C PHE A 109 -7.34 7.63 7.56
N PHE A 110 -8.25 7.33 8.49
CA PHE A 110 -9.61 7.89 8.49
C PHE A 110 -9.66 9.35 8.95
N GLU A 111 -8.70 9.77 9.77
CA GLU A 111 -8.54 11.16 10.22
C GLU A 111 -8.00 12.04 9.09
N VAL A 112 -6.91 11.60 8.47
CA VAL A 112 -6.13 12.40 7.51
C VAL A 112 -6.68 12.33 6.09
N LYS A 113 -7.29 11.20 5.71
CA LYS A 113 -7.88 10.94 4.39
C LYS A 113 -6.90 11.22 3.24
N PRO A 114 -5.76 10.50 3.18
CA PRO A 114 -4.77 10.65 2.13
C PRO A 114 -5.34 10.31 0.74
N LYS A 115 -4.57 10.59 -0.32
CA LYS A 115 -4.96 10.25 -1.69
C LYS A 115 -4.85 8.74 -1.89
N VAL A 116 -5.90 8.12 -2.41
CA VAL A 116 -5.93 6.66 -2.63
C VAL A 116 -6.07 6.36 -4.11
N ASN A 117 -5.16 5.53 -4.61
CA ASN A 117 -5.23 4.94 -5.94
C ASN A 117 -5.69 3.49 -5.80
N LEU A 118 -6.90 3.19 -6.24
CA LEU A 118 -7.39 1.82 -6.31
C LEU A 118 -7.03 1.24 -7.68
N SER A 119 -6.33 0.11 -7.69
CA SER A 119 -6.12 -0.67 -8.91
C SER A 119 -6.91 -1.98 -8.81
N THR A 120 -8.05 -2.00 -9.50
CA THR A 120 -8.89 -3.19 -9.71
C THR A 120 -8.74 -3.68 -11.15
N LYS A 121 -9.02 -4.97 -11.40
CA LYS A 121 -8.95 -5.55 -12.75
C LYS A 121 -9.83 -4.73 -13.73
N ALA A 122 -9.23 -4.39 -14.89
CA ALA A 122 -9.70 -3.51 -15.97
C ALA A 122 -9.17 -2.07 -15.89
N ASP A 123 -7.92 -1.85 -16.28
CA ASP A 123 -7.33 -0.66 -16.93
C ASP A 123 -7.72 0.75 -16.42
N GLN A 124 -8.23 0.88 -15.19
CA GLN A 124 -8.65 2.15 -14.62
C GLN A 124 -8.01 2.35 -13.26
N ILE A 125 -7.00 3.23 -13.24
CA ILE A 125 -6.50 3.82 -11.99
C ILE A 125 -7.54 4.85 -11.57
N HIS A 126 -8.31 4.54 -10.53
CA HIS A 126 -9.19 5.52 -9.92
C HIS A 126 -8.43 6.23 -8.79
N VAL A 127 -8.09 7.50 -9.01
CA VAL A 127 -7.64 8.40 -7.94
C VAL A 127 -8.89 8.82 -7.17
N ILE A 128 -9.07 8.26 -5.98
CA ILE A 128 -10.23 8.53 -5.13
C ILE A 128 -9.73 9.22 -3.88
N ASN A 129 -10.37 10.33 -3.53
CA ASN A 129 -10.15 10.94 -2.23
C ASN A 129 -10.79 10.02 -1.18
N ALA A 130 -10.09 9.67 -0.10
CA ALA A 130 -10.59 8.74 0.92
C ALA A 130 -11.91 9.18 1.60
N SER A 131 -12.37 10.41 1.34
CA SER A 131 -13.70 10.93 1.69
C SER A 131 -14.86 10.43 0.80
N GLN A 132 -14.60 9.76 -0.33
CA GLN A 132 -15.64 9.24 -1.23
C GLN A 132 -15.80 7.72 -1.06
N THR A 133 -16.98 7.29 -0.62
CA THR A 133 -17.35 5.87 -0.55
C THR A 133 -17.45 5.28 -1.96
N VAL A 134 -16.57 4.33 -2.28
CA VAL A 134 -16.62 3.61 -3.57
C VAL A 134 -17.79 2.65 -3.56
N ARG A 135 -18.87 3.00 -4.28
CA ARG A 135 -19.88 2.01 -4.67
C ARG A 135 -19.34 1.27 -5.88
N VAL A 136 -18.86 0.04 -5.68
CA VAL A 136 -18.58 -0.88 -6.79
C VAL A 136 -19.92 -1.13 -7.47
N LYS A 137 -20.13 -0.55 -8.66
CA LYS A 137 -21.25 -0.93 -9.52
C LYS A 137 -20.88 -2.26 -10.16
N GLU A 138 -21.48 -3.34 -9.68
CA GLU A 138 -21.52 -4.60 -10.43
C GLU A 138 -22.14 -4.30 -11.80
N ARG A 139 -21.39 -4.57 -12.87
CA ARG A 139 -21.96 -4.69 -14.21
C ARG A 139 -22.65 -6.05 -14.24
N VAL A 140 -23.99 -6.01 -14.26
CA VAL A 140 -24.86 -7.14 -14.65
C VAL A 140 -24.60 -7.48 -16.12
#